data_AF-A0A7Y9XWX0-F1
#
_entry.id   AF-A0A7Y9XWX0-F1
#
_cell.length_a   1.000
_cell.length_b   1.000
_cell.length_c   1.000
_cell.angle_alpha   90.00
_cell.angle_beta   90.00
_cell.angle_gamma   90.00
#
_symmetry.space_group_name_H-M   'P 1'
#
loop_
_entity.id
_entity.type
_entity.pdbx_description
1 polymer ?
#
loop_
_entity_poly.entity_id
_entity_poly.type
_entity_poly.pdbx_seq_one_letter_code
_entity_poly.pdbx_strand_id
1 'polypeptide(L)'
;MRAQDDKLTPWVAMLGPPTLWFVHFGFVYASASLEMVFTERATLLSRLVIAGGTLLFLAVIGWLGWKAPRFAPVAGKVREFWIGVTRITAAVSAIAVVYQAMPALLV
;
A
#
# COMPACT_ATOMS: atom_id res chain seq x y z
N MET A 1 -13.69 4.70 25.90
CA MET A 1 -13.30 5.30 24.61
C MET A 1 -13.69 4.44 23.39
N ARG A 2 -14.82 3.71 23.37
CA ARG A 2 -15.12 2.73 22.29
C ARG A 2 -15.99 3.24 21.13
N ALA A 3 -16.75 4.32 21.29
CA ALA A 3 -17.71 4.78 20.27
C ALA A 3 -17.09 5.64 19.14
N GLN A 4 -15.85 6.10 19.32
CA GLN A 4 -15.18 6.99 18.37
C GLN A 4 -14.37 6.17 17.34
N ASP A 5 -13.81 5.03 17.76
CA ASP A 5 -13.06 4.10 16.90
C ASP A 5 -13.94 3.54 15.78
N ASP A 6 -15.19 3.17 16.08
CA ASP A 6 -16.14 2.60 15.10
C ASP A 6 -16.47 3.55 13.93
N LYS A 7 -16.31 4.87 14.11
CA LYS A 7 -16.58 5.86 13.06
C LYS A 7 -15.40 6.05 12.11
N LEU A 8 -14.17 5.79 12.57
CA LEU A 8 -12.94 6.02 11.81
C LEU A 8 -12.54 4.80 10.97
N THR A 9 -12.91 3.59 11.40
CA THR A 9 -12.57 2.32 10.75
C THR A 9 -12.83 2.28 9.23
N PRO A 10 -13.97 2.77 8.70
CA PRO A 10 -14.22 2.76 7.26
C PRO A 10 -13.28 3.68 6.48
N TRP A 11 -12.95 4.84 7.06
CA TRP A 11 -12.04 5.81 6.46
C TRP A 11 -10.61 5.31 6.46
N VAL A 12 -10.17 4.70 7.56
CA VAL A 12 -8.85 4.06 7.65
C VAL A 12 -8.72 2.92 6.64
N ALA A 13 -9.76 2.10 6.47
CA ALA A 13 -9.74 1.04 5.47
C ALA A 13 -9.71 1.58 4.03
N MET A 14 -10.48 2.64 3.75
CA MET A 14 -10.52 3.27 2.42
C MET A 14 -9.20 3.95 2.04
N LEU A 15 -8.63 4.73 2.97
CA LEU A 15 -7.42 5.53 2.76
C LEU A 15 -6.14 4.75 3.01
N GLY A 16 -6.22 3.62 3.72
CA GLY A 16 -5.09 2.76 4.04
C GLY A 16 -4.26 2.35 2.81
N PRO A 17 -4.87 1.77 1.76
CA PRO A 17 -4.10 1.38 0.57
C PRO A 17 -3.43 2.55 -0.16
N PRO A 18 -4.08 3.70 -0.42
CA PRO A 18 -3.41 4.89 -0.96
C PRO A 18 -2.27 5.39 -0.08
N THR A 19 -2.43 5.40 1.25
CA THR A 19 -1.36 5.78 2.17
C THR A 19 -0.19 4.80 2.10
N LEU A 20 -0.47 3.50 2.06
CA LEU A 20 0.57 2.47 1.90
C LEU A 20 1.34 2.63 0.59
N TRP A 21 0.65 2.95 -0.50
CA TRP A 21 1.32 3.30 -1.76
C TRP A 21 2.23 4.52 -1.60
N PHE A 22 1.77 5.60 -0.97
CA PHE A 22 2.61 6.78 -0.76
C PHE A 22 3.85 6.50 0.11
N VAL A 23 3.70 5.66 1.14
CA VAL A 23 4.83 5.24 1.99
C VAL A 23 5.79 4.35 1.20
N HIS A 24 5.28 3.42 0.39
CA HIS A 24 6.11 2.63 -0.53
C HIS A 24 6.86 3.54 -1.50
N PHE A 25 6.23 4.60 -1.99
CA PHE A 25 6.87 5.56 -2.88
C PHE A 25 8.11 6.17 -2.23
N GLY A 26 7.95 6.68 -1.00
CA GLY A 26 9.06 7.24 -0.22
C GLY A 26 10.15 6.22 0.06
N PHE A 27 9.78 4.97 0.37
CA PHE A 27 10.73 3.89 0.61
C PHE A 27 11.57 3.55 -0.62
N VAL A 28 10.95 3.38 -1.80
CA VAL A 28 11.67 3.10 -3.06
C VAL A 28 12.60 4.27 -3.40
N TYR A 29 12.08 5.50 -3.31
CA TYR A 29 12.87 6.70 -3.60
C TYR A 29 14.07 6.82 -2.67
N ALA A 30 13.87 6.72 -1.35
CA ALA A 30 14.95 6.80 -0.37
C ALA A 30 16.00 5.70 -0.57
N SER A 31 15.57 4.47 -0.85
CA SER A 31 16.48 3.35 -1.11
C SER A 31 17.35 3.59 -2.34
N ALA A 32 16.74 4.03 -3.44
CA ALA A 32 17.45 4.35 -4.67
C ALA A 32 18.39 5.57 -4.51
N SER A 33 17.95 6.61 -3.78
CA SER A 33 18.77 7.79 -3.51
C SER A 33 19.98 7.49 -2.62
N LEU A 34 19.80 6.72 -1.53
CA LEU A 34 20.91 6.30 -0.68
C LEU A 34 21.94 5.51 -1.48
N GLU A 35 21.48 4.62 -2.34
CA GLU A 35 22.36 3.83 -3.17
C GLU A 35 23.18 4.66 -4.17
N MET A 36 22.55 5.62 -4.86
CA MET A 36 23.28 6.53 -5.74
C MET A 36 24.35 7.33 -4.99
N VAL A 37 24.10 7.68 -3.73
CA VAL A 37 25.07 8.41 -2.88
C VAL A 37 26.25 7.54 -2.45
N PHE A 38 26.04 6.24 -2.20
CA PHE A 38 27.08 5.37 -1.65
C PHE A 38 27.85 4.53 -2.66
N THR A 39 27.24 4.14 -3.79
CA THR A 39 27.83 3.14 -4.69
C THR A 39 27.89 3.55 -6.16
N GLU A 40 27.39 4.73 -6.54
CA GLU A 40 27.26 5.23 -7.94
C GLU A 40 26.53 4.28 -8.92
N ARG A 41 26.05 3.13 -8.44
CA ARG A 41 25.38 2.07 -9.21
C ARG A 41 24.35 1.36 -8.36
N ALA A 42 23.30 0.88 -9.03
CA ALA A 42 22.34 -0.05 -8.46
C ALA A 42 22.99 -1.42 -8.22
N THR A 43 22.97 -1.88 -6.97
CA THR A 43 23.52 -3.14 -6.50
C THR A 43 22.44 -4.21 -6.43
N LEU A 44 22.82 -5.48 -6.42
CA LEU A 44 21.87 -6.58 -6.21
C LEU A 44 21.15 -6.46 -4.86
N LEU A 45 21.84 -5.94 -3.84
CA LEU A 45 21.30 -5.81 -2.49
C LEU A 45 20.12 -4.84 -2.44
N SER A 46 20.23 -3.66 -3.06
CA SER A 46 19.13 -2.70 -3.09
C SER A 46 17.92 -3.23 -3.84
N ARG A 47 18.14 -3.94 -4.96
CA ARG A 47 17.07 -4.58 -5.72
C ARG A 47 16.34 -5.60 -4.87
N LEU A 48 17.06 -6.39 -4.08
CA LEU A 48 16.46 -7.35 -3.14
C LEU A 48 15.68 -6.63 -2.02
N VAL A 49 16.21 -5.53 -1.49
CA VAL A 49 15.52 -4.71 -0.48
C VAL A 49 14.24 -4.10 -1.04
N ILE A 50 14.29 -3.52 -2.24
CA ILE A 50 13.15 -2.93 -2.94
C ILE A 50 12.12 -4.01 -3.29
N ALA A 51 12.56 -5.16 -3.80
CA ALA A 51 11.67 -6.28 -4.12
C ALA A 51 10.97 -6.80 -2.86
N GLY A 52 11.73 -7.05 -1.79
CA GLY A 52 11.19 -7.49 -0.50
C GLY A 52 10.21 -6.50 0.10
N GLY A 53 10.55 -5.21 0.10
CA GLY A 53 9.65 -4.15 0.54
C GLY A 53 8.38 -4.09 -0.31
N THR A 54 8.51 -4.16 -1.64
CA THR A 54 7.36 -4.16 -2.56
C THR A 54 6.42 -5.34 -2.29
N LEU A 55 6.94 -6.55 -2.09
CA LEU A 55 6.14 -7.72 -1.73
C LEU A 55 5.41 -7.52 -0.39
N LEU A 56 6.08 -6.94 0.61
CA LEU A 56 5.45 -6.63 1.89
C LEU A 56 4.29 -5.63 1.73
N PHE A 57 4.49 -4.54 1.00
CA PHE A 57 3.43 -3.55 0.75
C PHE A 57 2.25 -4.16 0.00
N LEU A 58 2.51 -4.99 -1.03
CA LEU A 58 1.46 -5.72 -1.75
C LEU A 58 0.67 -6.67 -0.84
N ALA A 59 1.36 -7.39 0.04
CA ALA A 59 0.71 -8.28 1.00
C ALA A 59 -0.20 -7.52 1.96
N VAL A 60 0.23 -6.37 2.48
CA VAL A 60 -0.56 -5.53 3.38
C VAL A 60 -1.76 -4.91 2.65
N ILE A 61 -1.56 -4.38 1.44
CA ILE A 61 -2.64 -3.83 0.61
C ILE A 61 -3.67 -4.91 0.27
N GLY A 62 -3.21 -6.10 -0.14
CA GLY A 62 -4.07 -7.25 -0.42
C GLY A 62 -4.86 -7.70 0.82
N TRP A 63 -4.21 -7.71 1.99
CA TRP A 63 -4.86 -8.02 3.26
C TRP A 63 -5.96 -6.99 3.60
N LEU A 64 -5.71 -5.69 3.42
CA LEU A 64 -6.72 -4.65 3.63
C LEU A 64 -7.91 -4.82 2.68
N GLY A 65 -7.67 -5.05 1.39
CA GLY A 65 -8.73 -5.31 0.42
C GLY A 65 -9.55 -6.57 0.73
N TRP A 66 -8.88 -7.64 1.18
CA TRP A 66 -9.52 -8.89 1.60
C TRP A 66 -10.38 -8.71 2.86
N LYS A 67 -9.87 -7.93 3.83
CA LYS A 67 -10.56 -7.65 5.10
C LYS A 67 -11.56 -6.50 5.00
N ALA A 68 -11.74 -5.85 3.84
CA ALA A 68 -12.70 -4.78 3.62
C ALA A 68 -14.10 -5.03 4.25
N PRO A 69 -14.71 -6.24 4.20
CA PRO A 69 -16.00 -6.50 4.84
C PRO A 69 -16.02 -6.38 6.36
N ARG A 70 -14.86 -6.49 7.03
CA ARG A 70 -14.72 -6.30 8.50
C ARG A 70 -14.65 -4.83 8.90
N PHE A 71 -14.25 -3.95 7.98
CA PHE A 71 -14.07 -2.52 8.26
C PHE A 71 -15.27 -1.67 7.81
N ALA A 72 -16.18 -2.28 7.05
CA ALA A 72 -17.37 -1.61 6.55
C ALA A 72 -18.44 -1.44 7.65
N PRO A 73 -19.23 -0.35 7.63
CA PRO A 73 -20.34 -0.13 8.56
C PRO A 73 -21.37 -1.29 8.54
N VAL A 74 -22.06 -1.49 9.67
CA VAL A 74 -22.91 -2.68 9.92
C VAL A 74 -24.19 -2.74 9.07
N ALA A 75 -24.74 -1.62 8.58
CA ALA A 75 -26.08 -1.59 7.99
C ALA A 75 -26.17 -1.00 6.56
N GLY A 76 -26.92 -1.69 5.70
CA GLY A 76 -27.50 -1.18 4.45
C GLY A 76 -26.57 -1.08 3.24
N LYS A 77 -27.08 -0.49 2.14
CA LYS A 77 -26.36 -0.25 0.86
C LYS A 77 -25.04 0.50 1.02
N VAL A 78 -24.89 1.26 2.11
CA VAL A 78 -23.66 1.99 2.47
C VAL A 78 -22.51 1.01 2.75
N ARG A 79 -22.79 -0.18 3.30
CA ARG A 79 -21.79 -1.22 3.56
C ARG A 79 -21.12 -1.70 2.27
N GLU A 80 -21.92 -2.02 1.26
CA GLU A 80 -21.41 -2.50 -0.03
C GLU A 80 -20.56 -1.44 -0.74
N PHE A 81 -20.97 -0.17 -0.64
CA PHE A 81 -20.17 0.95 -1.13
C PHE A 81 -18.78 0.98 -0.47
N TRP A 82 -18.69 0.93 0.86
CA TRP A 82 -17.39 0.96 1.55
C TRP A 82 -16.49 -0.24 1.24
N ILE A 83 -17.08 -1.43 1.11
CA ILE A 83 -16.35 -2.64 0.71
C ILE A 83 -15.81 -2.46 -0.71
N GLY A 84 -16.67 -2.00 -1.64
CA GLY A 84 -16.31 -1.78 -3.04
C GLY A 84 -15.19 -0.76 -3.18
N VAL A 85 -15.34 0.42 -2.57
CA VAL A 85 -14.33 1.48 -2.63
C VAL A 85 -13.01 1.02 -2.02
N THR A 86 -13.02 0.37 -0.85
CA THR A 86 -11.78 -0.15 -0.23
C THR A 86 -11.06 -1.16 -1.12
N ARG A 87 -11.80 -2.04 -1.81
CA ARG A 87 -11.22 -3.00 -2.76
C ARG A 87 -10.65 -2.31 -4.00
N ILE A 88 -11.34 -1.30 -4.52
CA ILE A 88 -10.88 -0.51 -5.66
C ILE A 88 -9.61 0.24 -5.30
N THR A 89 -9.59 0.96 -4.16
CA THR A 89 -8.39 1.68 -3.73
C THR A 89 -7.24 0.70 -3.47
N ALA A 90 -7.50 -0.47 -2.87
CA ALA A 90 -6.50 -1.52 -2.74
C ALA A 90 -5.94 -2.01 -4.08
N ALA A 91 -6.80 -2.29 -5.06
CA ALA A 91 -6.37 -2.74 -6.39
C ALA A 91 -5.53 -1.66 -7.10
N VAL A 92 -5.99 -0.40 -7.10
CA VAL A 92 -5.28 0.72 -7.71
C VAL A 92 -3.93 0.94 -7.04
N SER A 93 -3.88 0.93 -5.71
CA SER A 93 -2.62 1.08 -4.95
C SER A 93 -1.66 -0.07 -5.19
N ALA A 94 -2.14 -1.32 -5.30
CA ALA A 94 -1.30 -2.46 -5.63
C ALA A 94 -0.67 -2.31 -7.03
N ILE A 95 -1.46 -1.89 -8.02
CA ILE A 95 -0.95 -1.61 -9.38
C ILE A 95 0.10 -0.50 -9.35
N ALA A 96 -0.17 0.59 -8.60
CA ALA A 96 0.76 1.71 -8.48
C ALA A 96 2.09 1.30 -7.82
N VAL A 97 2.04 0.49 -6.75
CA VAL A 97 3.22 -0.09 -6.08
C VAL A 97 4.06 -0.92 -7.05
N VAL A 98 3.43 -1.79 -7.84
CA VAL A 98 4.15 -2.61 -8.85
C VAL A 98 4.77 -1.71 -9.91
N TYR A 99 3.98 -0.84 -10.53
CA TYR A 99 4.42 0.05 -11.60
C TYR A 99 5.60 0.91 -11.15
N GLN A 100 5.55 1.44 -9.93
CA GLN A 100 6.60 2.30 -9.39
C GLN A 100 7.88 1.53 -9.02
N ALA A 101 7.77 0.30 -8.54
CA ALA A 101 8.94 -0.50 -8.22
C ALA A 101 9.70 -0.94 -9.48
N MET A 102 9.02 -1.10 -10.63
CA MET A 102 9.62 -1.65 -11.85
C MET A 102 10.91 -0.93 -12.31
N PRO A 103 10.97 0.41 -12.43
CA PRO A 103 12.20 1.09 -12.83
C PRO A 103 13.38 0.79 -11.90
N ALA A 104 13.15 0.79 -10.58
CA ALA A 104 14.20 0.55 -9.61
C ALA A 104 14.67 -0.92 -9.54
N LEU A 105 13.85 -1.86 -10.04
CA LEU A 105 14.18 -3.28 -10.10
C LEU A 105 14.85 -3.70 -11.41
N LEU A 106 14.54 -3.00 -12.51
CA LEU A 106 14.99 -3.35 -13.86
C LEU A 106 16.21 -2.57 -14.34
N VAL A 107 16.43 -1.37 -13.80
CA VAL A 107 17.58 -0.51 -14.13
C VAL A 107 18.73 -0.79 -13.17
#